data_AF-J3GUM8-F1
#
_entry.id   AF-J3GUM8-F1
#
_cell.length_a   1.000
_cell.length_b   1.000
_cell.length_c   1.000
_cell.angle_alpha   90.00
_cell.angle_beta   90.00
_cell.angle_gamma   90.00
#
_symmetry.space_group_name_H-M   'P 1'
#
loop_
_entity.id
_entity.type
_entity.pdbx_description
1 polymer ?
#
loop_
_entity_poly.entity_id
_entity_poly.type
_entity_poly.pdbx_seq_one_letter_code
_entity_poly.pdbx_strand_id
1 'polypeptide(L)'
;MSLHAVRPKILGFIREDVSAWLVALLVLLVGGVLTGLLAWSTLNLFHHQLRQRFQLLASERYSRIEERFEDQEQRLDGLRRFFANSDSVSRAEFDGYTQPLLLRTQAYSYAERVTRDQRAAFERRVRDEGLSSFTLRELNAAGQLQLAGERDEYVVVLYSQTQSKLGSPLGYDLLAQPLRRATLDRVDQHGGMAVSQPMHLVSIEPAYARGVLLVAPVMQRDSQNRTTTKPYGYVMAVISMRQLLADGLPEASR
;
A
#
# COMPACT_ATOMS: atom_id res chain seq x y z
N MET A 1 -107.00 21.67 -21.01
CA MET A 1 -106.37 20.36 -20.73
C MET A 1 -105.75 19.81 -22.01
N SER A 2 -104.44 19.93 -22.17
CA SER A 2 -103.52 18.86 -22.64
C SER A 2 -102.14 19.49 -22.84
N LEU A 3 -101.17 18.98 -22.07
CA LEU A 3 -99.79 19.46 -22.02
C LEU A 3 -99.05 19.05 -23.29
N HIS A 4 -98.42 20.02 -23.96
CA HIS A 4 -97.42 19.78 -24.99
C HIS A 4 -96.17 19.17 -24.34
N ALA A 5 -95.97 17.86 -24.50
CA ALA A 5 -94.73 17.21 -24.13
C ALA A 5 -93.67 17.49 -25.21
N VAL A 6 -92.81 18.47 -24.94
CA VAL A 6 -91.61 18.74 -25.73
C VAL A 6 -90.66 17.55 -25.58
N ARG A 7 -90.36 16.86 -26.68
CA ARG A 7 -89.29 15.85 -26.75
C ARG A 7 -87.92 16.55 -26.62
N PRO A 8 -87.10 16.23 -25.61
CA PRO A 8 -85.71 16.66 -25.61
C PRO A 8 -84.93 15.76 -26.58
N LYS A 9 -84.57 16.32 -27.73
CA LYS A 9 -83.62 15.74 -28.69
C LYS A 9 -82.21 16.02 -28.16
N ILE A 10 -81.80 15.29 -27.12
CA ILE A 10 -80.43 15.36 -26.59
C ILE A 10 -79.52 14.61 -27.56
N LEU A 11 -78.42 15.26 -27.94
CA LEU A 11 -77.42 14.83 -28.90
C LEU A 11 -76.97 13.38 -28.67
N GLY A 12 -77.46 12.46 -29.50
CA GLY A 12 -76.85 11.14 -29.68
C GLY A 12 -75.69 11.22 -30.66
N PHE A 13 -74.56 11.78 -30.23
CA PHE A 13 -73.31 11.84 -31.02
C PHE A 13 -72.18 10.96 -30.46
N ILE A 14 -72.46 10.04 -29.54
CA ILE A 14 -71.47 9.08 -29.05
C ILE A 14 -72.10 7.69 -29.05
N ARG A 15 -71.56 6.78 -29.87
CA ARG A 15 -71.92 5.35 -29.87
C ARG A 15 -71.61 4.77 -28.48
N GLU A 16 -72.63 4.27 -27.78
CA GLU A 16 -72.51 3.67 -26.44
C GLU A 16 -71.50 2.51 -26.38
N ASP A 17 -71.23 1.86 -27.51
CA ASP A 17 -70.36 0.68 -27.62
C ASP A 17 -68.86 1.01 -27.66
N VAL A 18 -68.50 2.28 -27.92
CA VAL A 18 -67.10 2.73 -28.08
C VAL A 18 -66.54 3.35 -26.78
N SER A 19 -67.34 3.48 -25.72
CA SER A 19 -66.97 4.31 -24.56
C SER A 19 -66.16 3.58 -23.48
N ALA A 20 -66.49 2.34 -23.13
CA ALA A 20 -65.89 1.68 -21.95
C ALA A 20 -64.52 1.04 -22.24
N TRP A 21 -64.40 0.28 -23.34
CA TRP A 21 -63.15 -0.44 -23.68
C TRP A 21 -62.01 0.51 -24.07
N LEU A 22 -62.33 1.61 -24.73
CA LEU A 22 -61.33 2.61 -25.14
C LEU A 22 -60.81 3.39 -23.93
N VAL A 23 -61.70 3.74 -22.98
CA VAL A 23 -61.32 4.32 -21.69
C VAL A 23 -60.47 3.33 -20.88
N ALA A 24 -60.86 2.06 -20.81
CA ALA A 24 -60.09 1.04 -20.11
C ALA A 24 -58.68 0.84 -20.70
N LEU A 25 -58.56 0.80 -22.03
CA LEU A 25 -57.27 0.71 -22.73
C LEU A 25 -56.41 1.95 -22.48
N LEU A 26 -56.99 3.15 -22.54
CA LEU A 26 -56.29 4.39 -22.26
C LEU A 26 -55.77 4.43 -20.83
N VAL A 27 -56.59 4.06 -19.86
CA VAL A 27 -56.20 3.96 -18.45
C VAL A 27 -55.07 2.94 -18.25
N LEU A 28 -55.14 1.78 -18.92
CA LEU A 28 -54.09 0.77 -18.87
C LEU A 28 -52.78 1.26 -19.50
N LEU A 29 -52.83 1.96 -20.63
CA LEU A 29 -51.64 2.53 -21.27
C LEU A 29 -51.02 3.62 -20.41
N VAL A 30 -51.82 4.55 -19.89
CA VAL A 30 -51.34 5.62 -19.01
C VAL A 30 -50.76 5.03 -17.72
N GLY A 31 -51.44 4.07 -17.11
CA GLY A 31 -50.96 3.37 -15.92
C GLY A 31 -49.66 2.59 -16.18
N GLY A 32 -49.56 1.92 -17.31
CA GLY A 32 -48.36 1.19 -17.73
C GLY A 32 -47.16 2.12 -17.97
N VAL A 33 -47.37 3.23 -18.67
CA VAL A 33 -46.33 4.25 -18.90
C VAL A 33 -45.89 4.88 -17.58
N LEU A 34 -46.84 5.26 -16.71
CA LEU A 34 -46.53 5.84 -15.40
C LEU A 34 -45.73 4.85 -14.54
N THR A 35 -46.14 3.59 -14.51
CA THR A 35 -45.44 2.52 -13.79
C THR A 35 -44.03 2.30 -14.36
N GLY A 36 -43.88 2.28 -15.68
CA GLY A 36 -42.58 2.16 -16.35
C GLY A 36 -41.63 3.31 -16.04
N LEU A 37 -42.12 4.55 -16.04
CA LEU A 37 -41.34 5.74 -15.68
C LEU A 37 -40.92 5.71 -14.21
N LEU A 38 -41.81 5.32 -13.29
CA LEU A 38 -41.50 5.18 -11.87
C LEU A 38 -40.48 4.05 -11.62
N ALA A 39 -40.65 2.90 -12.29
CA ALA A 39 -39.70 1.80 -12.21
C ALA A 39 -38.32 2.21 -12.74
N TRP A 40 -38.27 2.91 -13.89
CA TRP A 40 -37.01 3.41 -14.44
C TRP A 40 -36.34 4.43 -13.53
N SER A 41 -37.09 5.39 -12.98
CA SER A 41 -36.58 6.40 -12.04
C SER A 41 -36.04 5.76 -10.75
N THR A 42 -36.77 4.82 -10.16
CA THR A 42 -36.35 4.12 -8.94
C THR A 42 -35.13 3.23 -9.17
N LEU A 43 -35.06 2.50 -10.30
CA LEU A 43 -33.88 1.73 -10.67
C LEU A 43 -32.65 2.64 -10.88
N ASN A 44 -32.83 3.78 -11.55
CA ASN A 44 -31.74 4.71 -11.80
C ASN A 44 -31.23 5.33 -10.48
N LEU A 45 -32.15 5.76 -9.60
CA LEU A 45 -31.81 6.23 -8.25
C LEU A 45 -31.09 5.15 -7.42
N PHE A 46 -31.55 3.91 -7.47
CA PHE A 46 -30.92 2.79 -6.77
C PHE A 46 -29.49 2.56 -7.27
N HIS A 47 -29.26 2.59 -8.58
CA HIS A 47 -27.91 2.48 -9.16
C HIS A 47 -27.01 3.64 -8.76
N HIS A 48 -27.52 4.88 -8.74
CA HIS A 48 -26.77 6.04 -8.27
C HIS A 48 -26.39 5.91 -6.80
N GLN A 49 -27.33 5.53 -5.94
CA GLN A 49 -27.07 5.31 -4.50
C GLN A 49 -26.05 4.20 -4.26
N LEU A 50 -26.15 3.09 -4.99
CA LEU A 50 -25.20 1.98 -4.87
C LEU A 50 -23.78 2.41 -5.27
N ARG A 51 -23.64 3.17 -6.36
CA ARG A 51 -22.35 3.73 -6.79
C ARG A 51 -21.78 4.70 -5.76
N GLN A 52 -22.59 5.60 -5.22
CA GLN A 52 -22.16 6.55 -4.18
C GLN A 52 -21.70 5.83 -2.91
N ARG A 53 -22.46 4.83 -2.44
CA ARG A 53 -22.07 4.02 -1.27
C ARG A 53 -20.78 3.26 -1.51
N PHE A 54 -20.63 2.65 -2.69
CA PHE A 54 -19.39 1.98 -3.07
C PHE A 54 -18.21 2.96 -3.09
N GLN A 55 -18.38 4.14 -3.69
CA GLN A 55 -17.34 5.16 -3.73
C GLN A 55 -16.94 5.64 -2.33
N LEU A 56 -17.91 5.88 -1.44
CA LEU A 56 -17.63 6.27 -0.05
C LEU A 56 -16.84 5.20 0.71
N LEU A 57 -17.24 3.93 0.57
CA LEU A 57 -16.53 2.83 1.20
C LEU A 57 -15.12 2.65 0.60
N ALA A 58 -14.99 2.78 -0.72
CA ALA A 58 -13.69 2.70 -1.39
C ALA A 58 -12.77 3.85 -0.99
N SER A 59 -13.28 5.09 -0.92
CA SER A 59 -12.50 6.26 -0.51
C SER A 59 -12.06 6.15 0.94
N GLU A 60 -12.95 5.69 1.84
CA GLU A 60 -12.58 5.48 3.25
C GLU A 60 -11.44 4.47 3.38
N ARG A 61 -11.49 3.37 2.62
CA ARG A 61 -10.43 2.35 2.60
C ARG A 61 -9.14 2.91 2.01
N TYR A 62 -9.22 3.68 0.93
CA TYR A 62 -8.06 4.32 0.32
C TYR A 62 -7.37 5.29 1.28
N SER A 63 -8.12 6.22 1.89
CA SER A 63 -7.57 7.21 2.82
C SER A 63 -6.91 6.55 4.04
N ARG A 64 -7.46 5.45 4.56
CA ARG A 64 -6.83 4.70 5.65
C ARG A 64 -5.49 4.07 5.25
N ILE A 65 -5.33 3.66 3.99
CA ILE A 65 -4.06 3.10 3.49
C ILE A 65 -3.05 4.22 3.27
N GLU A 66 -3.50 5.34 2.70
CA GLU A 66 -2.70 6.55 2.49
C GLU A 66 -2.12 7.07 3.80
N GLU A 67 -2.98 7.31 4.81
CA GLU A 67 -2.58 7.75 6.16
C GLU A 67 -1.54 6.80 6.80
N ARG A 68 -1.68 5.48 6.59
CA ARG A 68 -0.70 4.50 7.09
C ARG A 68 0.64 4.61 6.40
N PHE A 69 0.66 4.87 5.09
CA PHE A 69 1.91 5.05 4.36
C PHE A 69 2.59 6.35 4.77
N GLU A 70 1.84 7.44 4.92
CA GLU A 70 2.37 8.72 5.42
C GLU A 70 2.98 8.56 6.83
N ASP A 71 2.32 7.82 7.72
CA ASP A 71 2.86 7.47 9.03
C ASP A 71 4.20 6.71 8.95
N GLN A 72 4.31 5.75 8.03
CA GLN A 72 5.56 5.01 7.83
C GLN A 72 6.66 5.88 7.22
N GLU A 73 6.30 6.79 6.31
CA GLU A 73 7.22 7.76 5.73
C GLU A 73 7.78 8.69 6.81
N GLN A 74 6.93 9.26 7.66
CA GLN A 74 7.36 10.15 8.73
C GLN A 74 8.28 9.44 9.73
N ARG A 75 7.96 8.20 10.11
CA ARG A 75 8.81 7.38 11.00
C ARG A 75 10.16 7.06 10.37
N LEU A 76 10.16 6.68 9.10
CA LEU A 76 11.41 6.39 8.39
C LEU A 76 12.25 7.65 8.18
N ASP A 77 11.63 8.82 7.95
CA ASP A 77 12.36 10.09 7.90
C ASP A 77 13.02 10.39 9.24
N GLY A 78 12.33 10.13 10.35
CA GLY A 78 12.89 10.23 11.69
C GLY A 78 14.15 9.37 11.85
N LEU A 79 14.08 8.09 11.49
CA LEU A 79 15.23 7.18 11.52
C LEU A 79 16.37 7.64 10.59
N ARG A 80 16.03 8.09 9.38
CA ARG A 80 16.99 8.64 8.42
C ARG A 80 17.74 9.84 9.00
N ARG A 81 17.02 10.77 9.64
CA ARG A 81 17.59 11.95 10.30
C ARG A 81 18.43 11.57 11.50
N PHE A 82 18.02 10.56 12.26
CA PHE A 82 18.81 10.02 13.37
C PHE A 82 20.19 9.55 12.89
N PHE A 83 20.26 8.79 11.80
CA PHE A 83 21.54 8.42 11.19
C PHE A 83 22.31 9.62 10.61
N ALA A 84 21.64 10.51 9.87
CA ALA A 84 22.30 11.64 9.21
C ALA A 84 22.85 12.69 10.20
N ASN A 85 22.40 12.67 11.45
CA ASN A 85 22.82 13.63 12.47
C ASN A 85 23.73 13.06 13.56
N SER A 86 24.07 11.78 13.47
CA SER A 86 24.99 11.09 14.39
C SER A 86 26.32 10.83 13.68
N ASP A 87 27.43 10.95 14.41
CA ASP A 87 28.76 10.62 13.85
C ASP A 87 28.91 9.12 13.63
N SER A 88 28.32 8.33 14.52
CA SER A 88 28.16 6.88 14.42
C SER A 88 26.90 6.47 15.15
N VAL A 89 26.26 5.38 14.70
CA VAL A 89 25.11 4.77 15.38
C VAL A 89 25.51 3.35 15.76
N SER A 90 25.48 3.05 17.06
CA SER A 90 25.69 1.70 17.56
C SER A 90 24.45 0.83 17.39
N ARG A 91 24.62 -0.49 17.48
CA ARG A 91 23.52 -1.45 17.45
C ARG A 91 22.49 -1.20 18.55
N ALA A 92 22.94 -0.93 19.78
CA ALA A 92 22.06 -0.69 20.91
C ALA A 92 21.21 0.59 20.73
N GLU A 93 21.80 1.65 20.16
CA GLU A 93 21.05 2.87 19.83
C GLU A 93 20.05 2.64 18.71
N PHE A 94 20.42 1.90 17.66
CA PHE A 94 19.50 1.51 16.60
C PHE A 94 18.32 0.70 17.16
N ASP A 95 18.60 -0.32 17.96
CA ASP A 95 17.58 -1.20 18.54
C ASP A 95 16.65 -0.38 19.46
N GLY A 96 17.20 0.45 20.34
CA GLY A 96 16.43 1.32 21.24
C GLY A 96 15.55 2.33 20.50
N TYR A 97 16.03 2.89 19.39
CA TYR A 97 15.25 3.83 18.57
C TYR A 97 14.13 3.11 17.79
N THR A 98 14.43 1.95 17.20
CA THR A 98 13.51 1.28 16.26
C THR A 98 12.51 0.33 16.91
N GLN A 99 12.82 -0.24 18.08
CA GLN A 99 11.93 -1.13 18.81
C GLN A 99 10.53 -0.56 19.07
N PRO A 100 10.34 0.70 19.53
CA PRO A 100 9.00 1.26 19.68
C PRO A 100 8.30 1.55 18.33
N LEU A 101 9.04 1.64 17.23
CA LEU A 101 8.50 1.93 15.91
C LEU A 101 7.88 0.71 15.21
N LEU A 102 8.17 -0.51 15.68
CA LEU A 102 7.69 -1.77 15.09
C LEU A 102 6.17 -1.95 15.14
N LEU A 103 5.44 -1.07 15.84
CA LEU A 103 3.98 -1.03 15.79
C LEU A 103 3.52 -0.82 14.33
N ARG A 104 3.02 -1.90 13.71
CA ARG A 104 2.47 -1.98 12.33
C ARG A 104 3.47 -2.11 11.19
N THR A 105 4.75 -2.36 11.51
CA THR A 105 5.81 -2.58 10.53
C THR A 105 6.59 -3.84 10.89
N GLN A 106 6.91 -4.66 9.88
CA GLN A 106 7.54 -5.96 10.14
C GLN A 106 8.98 -5.81 10.64
N ALA A 107 9.72 -4.86 10.07
CA ALA A 107 11.08 -4.57 10.48
C ALA A 107 11.50 -3.15 10.09
N TYR A 108 12.43 -2.59 10.85
CA TYR A 108 13.29 -1.49 10.41
C TYR A 108 14.70 -2.02 10.24
N SER A 109 15.38 -1.58 9.18
CA SER A 109 16.74 -2.02 8.90
C SER A 109 17.61 -0.87 8.41
N TYR A 110 18.89 -0.93 8.73
CA TYR A 110 19.93 -0.07 8.15
C TYR A 110 20.88 -0.94 7.32
N ALA A 111 21.12 -0.52 6.08
CA ALA A 111 22.09 -1.13 5.19
C ALA A 111 23.20 -0.15 4.81
N GLU A 112 24.45 -0.58 4.95
CA GLU A 112 25.62 0.23 4.64
C GLU A 112 26.12 -0.08 3.22
N ARG A 113 26.54 0.94 2.49
CA ARG A 113 27.17 0.78 1.19
C ARG A 113 28.64 0.44 1.38
N VAL A 114 29.09 -0.67 0.79
CA VAL A 114 30.44 -1.22 0.97
C VAL A 114 31.04 -1.53 -0.39
N THR A 115 32.21 -0.99 -0.68
CA THR A 115 32.95 -1.34 -1.92
C THR A 115 33.67 -2.67 -1.77
N ARG A 116 34.08 -3.27 -2.90
CA ARG A 116 34.88 -4.51 -2.92
C ARG A 116 36.07 -4.47 -1.98
N ASP A 117 36.85 -3.40 -2.03
CA ASP A 117 38.08 -3.24 -1.25
C ASP A 117 37.79 -3.08 0.25
N GLN A 118 36.63 -2.54 0.61
CA GLN A 118 36.20 -2.38 1.99
C GLN A 118 35.63 -3.66 2.59
N ARG A 119 35.18 -4.63 1.78
CA ARG A 119 34.46 -5.83 2.25
C ARG A 119 35.16 -6.55 3.40
N ALA A 120 36.45 -6.88 3.25
CA ALA A 120 37.18 -7.63 4.25
C ALA A 120 37.41 -6.86 5.56
N ALA A 121 37.55 -5.53 5.49
CA ALA A 121 37.65 -4.67 6.67
C ALA A 121 36.28 -4.52 7.35
N PHE A 122 35.22 -4.33 6.55
CA PHE A 122 33.84 -4.22 7.02
C PHE A 122 33.41 -5.48 7.79
N GLU A 123 33.60 -6.67 7.21
CA GLU A 123 33.21 -7.91 7.89
C GLU A 123 34.01 -8.15 9.18
N ARG A 124 35.31 -7.80 9.21
CA ARG A 124 36.11 -7.89 10.44
C ARG A 124 35.58 -6.96 11.52
N ARG A 125 35.35 -5.68 11.20
CA ARG A 125 34.77 -4.70 12.12
C ARG A 125 33.47 -5.21 12.75
N VAL A 126 32.55 -5.73 11.92
CA VAL A 126 31.24 -6.22 12.42
C VAL A 126 31.39 -7.47 13.29
N ARG A 127 32.36 -8.35 12.97
CA ARG A 127 32.68 -9.49 13.84
C ARG A 127 33.23 -9.04 15.19
N ASP A 128 34.10 -8.04 15.20
CA ASP A 128 34.69 -7.47 16.41
C ASP A 128 33.66 -6.73 17.28
N GLU A 129 32.59 -6.20 16.67
CA GLU A 129 31.40 -5.63 17.35
C GLU A 129 30.47 -6.68 17.98
N GLY A 130 30.79 -7.97 17.87
CA GLY A 130 30.09 -9.07 18.56
C GLY A 130 29.30 -10.02 17.66
N LEU A 131 29.29 -9.82 16.34
CA LEU A 131 28.66 -10.76 15.39
C LEU A 131 29.71 -11.68 14.77
N SER A 132 30.29 -12.58 15.57
CA SER A 132 31.45 -13.41 15.19
C SER A 132 31.32 -14.21 13.89
N SER A 133 30.10 -14.54 13.46
CA SER A 133 29.81 -15.28 12.21
C SER A 133 29.35 -14.40 11.05
N PHE A 134 29.49 -13.07 11.16
CA PHE A 134 29.04 -12.14 10.13
C PHE A 134 29.86 -12.26 8.84
N THR A 135 29.13 -12.40 7.72
CA THR A 135 29.63 -12.41 6.36
C THR A 135 28.61 -11.75 5.43
N LEU A 136 29.07 -11.20 4.31
CA LEU A 136 28.17 -10.73 3.27
C LEU A 136 27.46 -11.93 2.61
N ARG A 137 26.14 -11.82 2.46
CA ARG A 137 25.25 -12.88 2.01
C ARG A 137 24.33 -12.43 0.90
N GLU A 138 23.88 -13.37 0.08
CA GLU A 138 22.90 -13.16 -0.99
C GLU A 138 21.90 -14.31 -1.03
N LEU A 139 20.74 -14.12 -1.66
CA LEU A 139 19.82 -15.23 -1.89
C LEU A 139 20.27 -16.06 -3.09
N ASN A 140 20.28 -17.38 -2.91
CA ASN A 140 20.42 -18.33 -4.00
C ASN A 140 19.08 -18.56 -4.74
N ALA A 141 19.08 -19.38 -5.78
CA ALA A 141 17.88 -19.72 -6.55
C ALA A 141 16.78 -20.42 -5.72
N ALA A 142 17.14 -21.04 -4.59
CA ALA A 142 16.21 -21.66 -3.65
C ALA A 142 15.68 -20.68 -2.58
N GLY A 143 16.06 -19.39 -2.64
CA GLY A 143 15.63 -18.38 -1.67
C GLY A 143 16.33 -18.46 -0.30
N GLN A 144 17.48 -19.14 -0.23
CA GLN A 144 18.28 -19.28 0.99
C GLN A 144 19.48 -18.33 0.96
N LEU A 145 19.87 -17.82 2.12
CA LEU A 145 21.06 -16.97 2.25
C LEU A 145 22.34 -17.81 2.10
N GLN A 146 23.16 -17.48 1.11
CA GLN A 146 24.49 -18.03 0.87
C GLN A 146 25.55 -16.93 0.92
N LEU A 147 26.83 -17.28 0.90
CA LEU A 147 27.92 -16.30 0.82
C LEU A 147 27.80 -15.47 -0.47
N ALA A 148 27.91 -14.14 -0.35
CA ALA A 148 27.86 -13.26 -1.50
C ALA A 148 29.09 -13.43 -2.40
N GLY A 149 28.85 -13.52 -3.71
CA GLY A 149 29.91 -13.48 -4.72
C GLY A 149 30.68 -12.17 -4.70
N GLU A 150 31.81 -12.12 -5.42
CA GLU A 150 32.58 -10.89 -5.58
C GLU A 150 31.87 -9.89 -6.51
N ARG A 151 31.75 -8.64 -6.07
CA ARG A 151 31.16 -7.50 -6.78
C ARG A 151 31.92 -6.23 -6.42
N ASP A 152 31.83 -5.23 -7.28
CA ASP A 152 32.49 -3.93 -7.06
C ASP A 152 31.86 -3.16 -5.88
N GLU A 153 30.58 -3.39 -5.64
CA GLU A 153 29.79 -2.67 -4.65
C GLU A 153 28.70 -3.57 -4.05
N TYR A 154 28.42 -3.35 -2.77
CA TYR A 154 27.42 -4.04 -1.97
C TYR A 154 26.59 -3.03 -1.19
N VAL A 155 25.34 -3.36 -0.89
CA VAL A 155 24.54 -2.63 0.10
C VAL A 155 24.04 -3.63 1.13
N VAL A 156 24.70 -3.65 2.28
CA VAL A 156 24.68 -4.78 3.23
C VAL A 156 23.86 -4.43 4.45
N VAL A 157 22.84 -5.23 4.76
CA VAL A 157 22.04 -5.06 5.98
C VAL A 157 22.92 -5.27 7.23
N LEU A 158 23.18 -4.19 7.96
CA LEU A 158 24.05 -4.15 9.14
C LEU A 158 23.26 -4.20 10.44
N TYR A 159 22.17 -3.42 10.52
CA TYR A 159 21.24 -3.41 11.64
C TYR A 159 19.84 -3.76 11.17
N SER A 160 19.10 -4.50 11.98
CA SER A 160 17.72 -4.84 11.66
C SER A 160 17.00 -5.27 12.91
N GLN A 161 15.90 -4.57 13.20
CA GLN A 161 15.00 -4.84 14.30
C GLN A 161 13.67 -5.27 13.70
N THR A 162 13.16 -6.43 14.14
CA THR A 162 12.03 -7.11 13.49
C THR A 162 11.08 -7.69 14.52
N GLN A 163 9.80 -7.75 14.18
CA GLN A 163 8.81 -8.50 14.95
C GLN A 163 8.79 -10.00 14.58
N SER A 164 9.46 -10.39 13.48
CA SER A 164 9.47 -11.77 13.00
C SER A 164 10.31 -12.68 13.90
N LYS A 165 9.81 -13.89 14.14
CA LYS A 165 10.53 -14.93 14.89
C LYS A 165 11.62 -15.61 14.05
N LEU A 166 11.63 -15.38 12.73
CA LEU A 166 12.64 -15.92 11.82
C LEU A 166 13.97 -15.15 11.90
N GLY A 167 14.01 -14.06 12.67
CA GLY A 167 15.18 -13.23 12.88
C GLY A 167 15.47 -12.27 11.74
N SER A 168 16.58 -11.54 11.87
CA SER A 168 17.00 -10.50 10.92
C SER A 168 17.97 -11.04 9.87
N PRO A 169 17.82 -10.70 8.58
CA PRO A 169 18.74 -11.14 7.52
C PRO A 169 20.02 -10.28 7.51
N LEU A 170 20.79 -10.31 8.60
CA LEU A 170 22.06 -9.56 8.71
C LEU A 170 23.08 -10.08 7.68
N GLY A 171 23.85 -9.15 7.10
CA GLY A 171 24.83 -9.43 6.05
C GLY A 171 24.22 -9.52 4.66
N TYR A 172 22.89 -9.43 4.52
CA TYR A 172 22.23 -9.55 3.24
C TYR A 172 22.51 -8.36 2.31
N ASP A 173 23.06 -8.65 1.13
CA ASP A 173 23.32 -7.68 0.06
C ASP A 173 22.05 -7.40 -0.75
N LEU A 174 21.53 -6.18 -0.61
CA LEU A 174 20.35 -5.71 -1.32
C LEU A 174 20.60 -5.54 -2.83
N LEU A 175 21.84 -5.26 -3.24
CA LEU A 175 22.16 -5.13 -4.66
C LEU A 175 22.07 -6.47 -5.37
N ALA A 176 22.28 -7.60 -4.69
CA ALA A 176 22.19 -8.92 -5.30
C ALA A 176 20.79 -9.25 -5.87
N GLN A 177 19.73 -8.58 -5.41
CA GLN A 177 18.36 -8.83 -5.86
C GLN A 177 17.82 -7.73 -6.80
N PRO A 178 17.34 -8.08 -8.00
CA PRO A 178 16.93 -7.09 -9.01
C PRO A 178 15.89 -6.07 -8.53
N LEU A 179 14.84 -6.50 -7.84
CA LEU A 179 13.79 -5.58 -7.37
C LEU A 179 14.27 -4.64 -6.25
N ARG A 180 15.20 -5.11 -5.40
CA ARG A 180 15.79 -4.30 -4.33
C ARG A 180 16.77 -3.29 -4.93
N ARG A 181 17.66 -3.74 -5.82
CA ARG A 181 18.54 -2.88 -6.62
C ARG A 181 17.77 -1.78 -7.32
N ALA A 182 16.71 -2.12 -8.08
CA ALA A 182 15.90 -1.14 -8.78
C ALA A 182 15.24 -0.11 -7.84
N THR A 183 14.98 -0.47 -6.58
CA THR A 183 14.45 0.47 -5.59
C THR A 183 15.56 1.40 -5.08
N LEU A 184 16.77 0.88 -4.81
CA LEU A 184 17.93 1.69 -4.43
C LEU A 184 18.36 2.64 -5.55
N ASP A 185 18.34 2.18 -6.80
CA ASP A 185 18.65 3.02 -7.96
C ASP A 185 17.67 4.20 -8.06
N ARG A 186 16.38 3.98 -7.78
CA ARG A 186 15.40 5.09 -7.71
C ARG A 186 15.71 6.05 -6.58
N VAL A 187 16.08 5.55 -5.40
CA VAL A 187 16.48 6.40 -4.27
C VAL A 187 17.69 7.25 -4.66
N ASP A 188 18.70 6.65 -5.29
CA ASP A 188 19.93 7.32 -5.72
C ASP A 188 19.66 8.38 -6.80
N GLN A 189 18.73 8.11 -7.73
CA GLN A 189 18.35 9.04 -8.80
C GLN A 189 17.56 10.25 -8.31
N HIS A 190 16.63 10.06 -7.37
CA HIS A 190 15.73 11.12 -6.92
C HIS A 190 16.24 11.83 -5.65
N GLY A 191 17.19 11.25 -4.93
CA GLY A 191 17.71 11.77 -3.65
C GLY A 191 16.70 11.69 -2.49
N GLY A 192 15.54 11.07 -2.70
CA GLY A 192 14.43 10.97 -1.75
C GLY A 192 14.04 9.53 -1.45
N MET A 193 12.96 9.35 -0.68
CA MET A 193 12.45 8.02 -0.38
C MET A 193 11.85 7.36 -1.63
N ALA A 194 11.91 6.03 -1.68
CA ALA A 194 11.22 5.26 -2.70
C ALA A 194 10.59 4.01 -2.09
N VAL A 195 9.42 3.64 -2.62
CA VAL A 195 8.75 2.38 -2.32
C VAL A 195 9.09 1.37 -3.41
N SER A 196 9.32 0.11 -3.02
CA SER A 196 9.53 -0.98 -3.96
C SER A 196 8.23 -1.48 -4.60
N GLN A 197 8.36 -2.25 -5.69
CA GLN A 197 7.22 -3.07 -6.13
C GLN A 197 6.94 -4.18 -5.11
N PRO A 198 5.69 -4.71 -5.04
CA PRO A 198 5.38 -5.83 -4.18
C PRO A 198 6.33 -7.01 -4.40
N MET A 199 6.93 -7.50 -3.32
CA MET A 199 7.95 -8.55 -3.38
C MET A 199 7.83 -9.53 -2.20
N HIS A 200 8.63 -10.59 -2.27
CA HIS A 200 8.82 -11.49 -1.14
C HIS A 200 9.85 -10.90 -0.16
N LEU A 201 9.41 -10.75 1.10
CA LEU A 201 10.22 -10.25 2.20
C LEU A 201 11.02 -11.41 2.80
N VAL A 202 12.32 -11.20 2.99
CA VAL A 202 13.24 -12.21 3.51
C VAL A 202 13.13 -12.25 5.03
N SER A 203 13.19 -13.47 5.60
CA SER A 203 13.09 -13.70 7.04
C SER A 203 11.81 -13.14 7.67
N ILE A 204 10.70 -13.19 6.95
CA ILE A 204 9.35 -12.87 7.44
C ILE A 204 8.46 -14.11 7.29
N GLU A 205 7.56 -14.35 8.25
CA GLU A 205 6.66 -15.49 8.23
C GLU A 205 5.82 -15.52 6.93
N PRO A 206 5.56 -16.70 6.33
CA PRO A 206 4.88 -16.80 5.03
C PRO A 206 3.56 -16.04 4.92
N ALA A 207 2.81 -15.93 6.03
CA ALA A 207 1.55 -15.19 6.08
C ALA A 207 1.74 -13.67 5.83
N TYR A 208 2.88 -13.12 6.20
CA TYR A 208 3.21 -11.69 6.11
C TYR A 208 4.29 -11.37 5.06
N ALA A 209 4.92 -12.39 4.48
CA ALA A 209 6.09 -12.26 3.60
C ALA A 209 5.81 -11.62 2.23
N ARG A 210 4.56 -11.25 1.91
CA ARG A 210 4.25 -10.44 0.73
C ARG A 210 4.09 -8.98 1.15
N GLY A 211 4.96 -8.12 0.65
CA GLY A 211 5.09 -6.76 1.16
C GLY A 211 5.83 -5.82 0.22
N VAL A 212 6.10 -4.63 0.72
CA VAL A 212 6.90 -3.60 0.07
C VAL A 212 8.03 -3.15 1.00
N LEU A 213 9.08 -2.58 0.42
CA LEU A 213 10.15 -1.90 1.13
C LEU A 213 9.99 -0.40 0.89
N LEU A 214 9.86 0.37 1.96
CA LEU A 214 10.04 1.81 1.91
C LEU A 214 11.50 2.09 2.27
N VAL A 215 12.22 2.80 1.43
CA VAL A 215 13.66 3.01 1.55
C VAL A 215 13.97 4.49 1.50
N ALA A 216 14.88 4.95 2.37
CA ALA A 216 15.36 6.32 2.39
C ALA A 216 16.88 6.39 2.43
N PRO A 217 17.51 7.36 1.72
CA PRO A 217 18.96 7.48 1.67
C PRO A 217 19.52 8.17 2.91
N VAL A 218 20.65 7.68 3.41
CA VAL A 218 21.44 8.34 4.46
C VAL A 218 22.64 9.02 3.80
N MET A 219 22.66 10.35 3.89
CA MET A 219 23.74 11.20 3.40
C MET A 219 24.70 11.53 4.54
N GLN A 220 26.00 11.65 4.25
CA GLN A 220 26.95 12.17 5.21
C GLN A 220 26.85 13.71 5.24
N ARG A 221 26.98 14.35 6.41
CA ARG A 221 26.87 15.83 6.52
C ARG A 221 27.80 16.57 5.55
N ASP A 222 29.01 16.04 5.35
CA ASP A 222 30.07 16.70 4.56
C ASP A 222 29.96 16.46 3.04
N SER A 223 28.99 15.64 2.60
CA SER A 223 28.81 15.32 1.17
C SER A 223 27.95 16.35 0.41
N GLN A 224 27.41 17.38 1.07
CA GLN A 224 26.66 18.46 0.39
C GLN A 224 27.52 19.24 -0.63
N ASN A 225 28.85 19.11 -0.57
CA ASN A 225 29.79 19.84 -1.42
C ASN A 225 30.51 18.97 -2.49
N ARG A 226 30.12 17.70 -2.67
CA ARG A 226 30.75 16.79 -3.65
C ARG A 226 29.82 16.43 -4.81
N THR A 227 30.35 16.50 -6.02
CA THR A 227 29.71 16.24 -7.33
C THR A 227 29.26 14.80 -7.57
N THR A 228 29.60 13.85 -6.69
CA THR A 228 29.09 12.47 -6.71
C THR A 228 28.53 12.10 -5.34
N THR A 229 27.22 12.22 -5.19
CA THR A 229 26.48 12.20 -3.92
C THR A 229 25.80 10.85 -3.67
N LYS A 230 26.52 9.73 -3.83
CA LYS A 230 25.94 8.43 -3.48
C LYS A 230 25.68 8.37 -1.96
N PRO A 231 24.53 7.81 -1.51
CA PRO A 231 24.27 7.61 -0.08
C PRO A 231 25.34 6.74 0.57
N TYR A 232 25.71 7.08 1.81
CA TYR A 232 26.57 6.24 2.65
C TYR A 232 25.86 4.93 3.05
N GLY A 233 24.54 5.00 3.18
CA GLY A 233 23.70 3.85 3.48
C GLY A 233 22.23 4.16 3.28
N TYR A 234 21.39 3.22 3.69
CA TYR A 234 19.94 3.27 3.53
C TYR A 234 19.27 2.82 4.81
N VAL A 235 18.24 3.56 5.21
CA VAL A 235 17.27 3.08 6.20
C VAL A 235 16.05 2.54 5.47
N MET A 236 15.45 1.50 6.01
CA MET A 236 14.33 0.81 5.37
C MET A 236 13.27 0.43 6.38
N ALA A 237 12.01 0.52 5.96
CA ALA A 237 10.87 -0.10 6.61
C ALA A 237 10.36 -1.27 5.77
N VAL A 238 10.20 -2.42 6.41
CA VAL A 238 9.67 -3.65 5.81
C VAL A 238 8.19 -3.73 6.12
N ILE A 239 7.35 -3.55 5.09
CA ILE A 239 5.91 -3.38 5.29
C ILE A 239 5.15 -4.54 4.66
N SER A 240 4.38 -5.28 5.46
CA SER A 240 3.53 -6.37 4.96
C SER A 240 2.24 -5.82 4.37
N MET A 241 1.90 -6.24 3.16
CA MET A 241 0.61 -5.88 2.53
C MET A 241 -0.57 -6.40 3.34
N ARG A 242 -0.43 -7.58 3.97
CA ARG A 242 -1.50 -8.13 4.83
C ARG A 242 -1.74 -7.19 6.01
N GLN A 243 -0.69 -6.74 6.70
CA GLN A 243 -0.83 -5.88 7.87
C GLN A 243 -1.38 -4.50 7.48
N LEU A 244 -0.92 -3.95 6.34
CA LEU A 244 -1.47 -2.71 5.77
C LEU A 244 -2.97 -2.79 5.47
N LEU A 245 -3.46 -3.96 5.02
CA LEU A 245 -4.86 -4.14 4.62
C LEU A 245 -5.76 -4.63 5.77
N ALA A 246 -5.22 -5.41 6.71
CA ALA A 246 -5.99 -6.10 7.74
C ALA A 246 -6.30 -5.23 8.97
N ASP A 247 -5.44 -4.27 9.31
CA ASP A 247 -5.72 -3.36 10.43
C ASP A 247 -7.02 -2.58 10.11
N GLY A 248 -8.04 -2.68 10.98
CA GLY A 248 -9.34 -2.02 10.79
C GLY A 248 -10.36 -2.80 9.95
N LEU A 249 -10.14 -4.09 9.68
CA LEU A 249 -11.21 -5.03 9.38
C LEU A 249 -11.68 -5.69 10.68
N PRO A 250 -12.99 -5.83 10.94
CA PRO A 250 -13.44 -6.68 12.04
C PRO A 250 -12.84 -8.07 11.84
N GLU A 251 -12.32 -8.66 12.91
CA GLU A 251 -11.87 -10.05 12.86
C GLU A 251 -13.04 -10.88 12.31
N ALA A 252 -12.77 -11.65 11.24
CA ALA A 252 -13.74 -12.60 10.76
C ALA A 252 -13.95 -13.62 11.88
N SER A 253 -15.06 -13.48 12.61
CA SER A 253 -15.51 -14.48 13.57
C SER A 253 -15.56 -15.82 12.87
N ARG A 254 -14.64 -16.73 13.26
CA ARG A 254 -14.73 -18.15 12.90
C ARG A 254 -15.85 -18.81 13.66
#